data_AF-A0A3R5YLA6-F1
#
_entry.id   AF-A0A3R5YLA6-F1
#
_cell.length_a   1.000
_cell.length_b   1.000
_cell.length_c   1.000
_cell.angle_alpha   90.00
_cell.angle_beta   90.00
_cell.angle_gamma   90.00
#
_symmetry.space_group_name_H-M   'P 1'
#
loop_
_entity.id
_entity.type
_entity.pdbx_description
1 polymer ?
#
loop_
_entity_poly.entity_id
_entity_poly.type
_entity_poly.pdbx_seq_one_letter_code
_entity_poly.pdbx_strand_id
1 'polypeptide(L)' 'MAKQHDKQFKLDAIQYYQDHKDLGVRGCAENLGIGYSTLTKWLKDFRESGDIPVRGSGNY' A
#
# COMPACT_ATOMS: atom_id res chain seq x y z
N MET A 1 -3.07 13.12 -15.65
CA MET A 1 -3.30 13.15 -14.19
C MET A 1 -2.49 12.05 -13.53
N ALA A 2 -1.66 12.35 -12.53
CA ALA A 2 -1.13 11.29 -11.67
C ALA A 2 -2.30 10.75 -10.84
N LYS A 3 -2.75 9.52 -11.10
CA LYS A 3 -3.68 8.82 -10.20
C LYS A 3 -2.95 8.62 -8.87
N GLN A 4 -3.12 9.57 -7.95
CA GLN A 4 -2.72 9.40 -6.57
C GLN A 4 -3.58 8.26 -6.03
N HIS A 5 -2.94 7.22 -5.50
CA HIS A 5 -3.67 6.23 -4.71
C HIS A 5 -4.03 6.89 -3.38
N ASP A 6 -5.32 6.95 -3.08
CA ASP A 6 -5.84 7.45 -1.81
C ASP A 6 -5.18 6.72 -0.63
N LYS A 7 -5.05 7.41 0.50
CA LYS A 7 -4.47 6.84 1.73
C LYS A 7 -5.18 5.54 2.11
N GLN A 8 -6.51 5.56 1.97
CA GLN A 8 -7.37 4.42 2.24
C GLN A 8 -6.99 3.21 1.39
N PHE A 9 -6.80 3.39 0.08
CA PHE A 9 -6.40 2.30 -0.81
C PHE A 9 -5.06 1.67 -0.41
N LYS A 10 -4.08 2.49 0.02
CA LYS A 10 -2.77 1.97 0.45
C LYS A 10 -2.90 1.18 1.76
N LEU A 11 -3.70 1.66 2.71
CA LEU A 11 -3.97 0.96 3.97
C LEU A 11 -4.73 -0.35 3.73
N ASP A 12 -5.75 -0.31 2.88
CA ASP A 12 -6.52 -1.48 2.47
C ASP A 12 -5.62 -2.52 1.79
N ALA A 13 -4.68 -2.09 0.94
CA ALA A 13 -3.70 -2.98 0.32
C ALA A 13 -2.76 -3.66 1.33
N ILE A 14 -2.33 -2.94 2.37
CA ILE A 14 -1.53 -3.52 3.46
C ILE A 14 -2.37 -4.50 4.28
N GLN A 15 -3.61 -4.12 4.62
CA GLN A 15 -4.52 -4.97 5.38
C GLN A 15 -4.84 -6.25 4.60
N TYR A 16 -5.07 -6.12 3.30
CA TYR A 16 -5.30 -7.24 2.38
C TYR A 16 -4.12 -8.22 2.40
N TYR A 17 -2.88 -7.72 2.34
CA TYR A 17 -1.69 -8.56 2.49
C TYR A 17 -1.59 -9.22 3.87
N GLN A 18 -1.95 -8.52 4.95
CA GLN A 18 -1.93 -9.10 6.29
C GLN A 18 -2.92 -10.25 6.46
N ASP A 19 -4.09 -10.13 5.83
CA ASP A 19 -5.13 -11.15 5.80
C ASP A 19 -4.74 -12.32 4.88
N HIS A 20 -4.11 -12.02 3.74
CA HIS A 20 -3.71 -12.98 2.70
C HIS A 20 -2.19 -13.20 2.66
N LYS A 21 -1.57 -13.48 3.81
CA LYS A 21 -0.13 -13.80 3.87
C LYS A 21 0.23 -15.08 3.13
N ASP A 22 -0.75 -15.96 2.88
CA ASP A 22 -0.61 -17.19 2.11
C ASP A 22 -0.36 -16.92 0.62
N LEU A 23 -1.04 -15.92 0.04
CA LEU A 23 -0.87 -15.49 -1.35
C LEU A 23 0.48 -14.79 -1.57
N GLY A 24 1.04 -14.23 -0.49
CA GLY A 24 2.27 -13.44 -0.52
C GLY A 24 2.10 -12.08 -1.23
N VAL A 25 3.17 -11.28 -1.18
CA VAL A 25 3.16 -9.90 -1.71
C VAL A 25 2.88 -9.87 -3.22
N ARG A 26 3.33 -10.87 -3.97
CA ARG A 26 3.16 -10.92 -5.43
C ARG A 26 1.71 -11.18 -5.83
N GLY A 27 1.07 -12.20 -5.25
CA GLY A 27 -0.34 -12.49 -5.49
C GLY A 27 -1.24 -11.34 -5.04
N CYS A 28 -0.94 -10.73 -3.89
CA CYS A 28 -1.67 -9.54 -3.43
C CYS A 28 -1.54 -8.36 -4.39
N ALA A 29 -0.33 -8.08 -4.89
CA ALA A 29 -0.11 -7.00 -5.83
C ALA A 29 -0.88 -7.22 -7.15
N GLU A 30 -0.90 -8.46 -7.67
CA GLU A 30 -1.66 -8.81 -8.87
C GLU A 30 -3.17 -8.66 -8.67
N ASN A 31 -3.72 -9.15 -7.54
CA ASN A 31 -5.14 -9.00 -7.21
C ASN A 31 -5.58 -7.54 -7.05
N LEU A 32 -4.71 -6.71 -6.47
CA LEU A 32 -4.96 -5.28 -6.27
C LEU A 32 -4.67 -4.45 -7.53
N GLY A 33 -4.16 -5.06 -8.60
CA GLY A 33 -3.80 -4.37 -9.85
C GLY A 33 -2.65 -3.37 -9.68
N ILE A 34 -1.76 -3.61 -8.71
CA ILE A 34 -0.59 -2.76 -8.42
C ILE A 34 0.73 -3.48 -8.69
N GLY A 35 1.80 -2.71 -8.83
CA GLY A 35 3.14 -3.29 -8.93
C GLY A 35 3.60 -3.92 -7.61
N TYR A 36 4.28 -5.06 -7.68
CA TYR A 36 4.93 -5.70 -6.52
C TYR A 36 5.81 -4.73 -5.72
N SER A 37 6.62 -3.93 -6.43
CA SER A 37 7.49 -2.91 -5.82
C SER A 37 6.70 -1.81 -5.09
N THR A 38 5.50 -1.50 -5.55
CA THR A 38 4.59 -0.55 -4.92
C THR A 38 4.09 -1.09 -3.58
N LEU A 39 3.58 -2.32 -3.55
CA LEU A 39 3.09 -2.94 -2.31
C LEU A 39 4.22 -3.13 -1.30
N THR A 40 5.40 -3.57 -1.76
CA THR A 40 6.57 -3.76 -0.90
C THR A 40 7.03 -2.45 -0.26
N LYS A 41 7.00 -1.33 -1.01
CA LYS A 41 7.29 0.00 -0.47
C LYS A 41 6.29 0.38 0.63
N TRP A 42 4.99 0.23 0.37
CA TRP A 42 3.97 0.57 1.36
C TRP A 42 4.10 -0.23 2.65
N LEU A 43 4.38 -1.53 2.54
CA LEU A 43 4.65 -2.38 3.70
C LEU A 43 5.88 -1.92 4.50
N LYS A 44 6.95 -1.49 3.83
CA LYS A 44 8.16 -0.96 4.48
C LYS A 44 7.86 0.36 5.19
N ASP A 45 7.24 1.30 4.48
CA ASP A 45 6.88 2.63 5.00
C ASP A 45 5.98 2.50 6.23
N PHE A 46 4.95 1.64 6.16
CA PHE A 46 4.05 1.36 7.26
C PHE A 46 4.76 0.69 8.45
N ARG A 47 5.71 -0.21 8.19
CA ARG A 47 6.50 -0.85 9.26
C ARG A 47 7.44 0.12 9.96
N GLU A 48 8.04 1.06 9.22
CA GLU A 48 9.00 2.03 9.78
C GLU A 48 8.31 3.20 10.48
N SER A 49 7.23 3.75 9.89
CA SER A 49 6.56 4.95 10.40
C SER A 49 5.23 4.69 11.11
N GLY A 50 4.66 3.49 10.98
CA GLY A 50 3.29 3.19 11.42
C GLY A 50 2.20 3.83 10.56
N ASP A 51 2.58 4.58 9.51
CA ASP A 51 1.68 5.28 8.60
C ASP A 51 2.25 5.21 7.17
N ILE A 52 1.37 5.32 6.18
CA ILE A 52 1.78 5.38 4.77
C ILE A 52 1.72 6.82 4.29
N PRO A 53 2.84 7.42 3.85
CA PRO A 53 2.84 8.78 3.36
C PRO A 53 1.96 8.88 2.10
N VAL A 54 0.96 9.75 2.17
CA VAL A 54 0.26 10.25 0.98
C VAL A 54 0.83 11.59 0.62
N ARG A 55 1.14 11.80 -0.67
CA ARG A 55 1.48 13.12 -1.22
C ARG A 55 0.20 13.98 -1.14
N GLY A 56 -0.10 14.53 0.03
CA GLY A 56 -1.31 15.30 0.25
C GLY A 56 -1.67 15.63 1.69
N SER A 57 -1.07 15.01 2.73
CA SER A 57 -1.37 15.39 4.12
C SER A 57 -0.52 16.56 4.63
N GLY A 58 -0.29 17.55 3.76
CA GLY A 58 0.21 18.86 4.17
C GLY A 58 -1.00 19.78 4.31
N ASN A 59 -1.59 19.84 5.52
CA ASN A 59 -2.57 20.87 5.85
C ASN A 59 -1.91 22.25 5.67
N TYR A 60 -2.46 23.07 4.79
CA TYR A 60 -2.52 24.52 4.96
C TYR A 60 -3.75 24.85 5.81
#